data_AF-C3PI67-F1
#
_entry.id   AF-C3PI67-F1
#
_cell.length_a   1.000
_cell.length_b   1.000
_cell.length_c   1.000
_cell.angle_alpha   90.00
_cell.angle_beta   90.00
_cell.angle_gamma   90.00
#
_symmetry.space_group_name_H-M   'P 1'
#
loop_
_entity.id
_entity.type
_entity.pdbx_description
1 polymer ?
#
loop_
_entity_poly.entity_id
_entity_poly.type
_entity_poly.pdbx_seq_one_letter_code
_entity_poly.pdbx_strand_id
1 'polypeptide(L)'
;MPSLHKDRTKAIIAERRRKAYEMRIQGASYHQIADTLKVSTDTVRNDVKAHMDYIPRENAIELRDMELDKLNQMELALQKKLRSGSPQAINAAVRIMQHRAQLMGLDSIENNDGLDAAKEAMTQIISALQNGPTAKPVEDDQQGD
;
A
#
# COMPACT_ATOMS: atom_id res chain seq x y z
N MET A 1 -18.13 30.40 -17.69
CA MET A 1 -18.14 29.71 -16.39
C MET A 1 -17.60 28.27 -16.52
N PRO A 2 -16.27 28.05 -16.53
CA PRO A 2 -15.67 26.73 -16.77
C PRO A 2 -15.45 25.85 -15.51
N SER A 3 -15.66 26.35 -14.29
CA SER A 3 -15.38 25.59 -13.06
C SER A 3 -16.47 24.57 -12.71
N LEU A 4 -17.74 24.87 -12.99
CA LEU A 4 -18.90 24.04 -12.60
C LEU A 4 -18.86 22.62 -13.19
N HIS A 5 -18.36 22.46 -14.41
CA HIS A 5 -18.24 21.16 -15.07
C HIS A 5 -17.16 20.28 -14.43
N LYS A 6 -16.03 20.88 -14.02
CA LYS A 6 -14.92 20.16 -13.38
C LYS A 6 -15.33 19.64 -12.01
N ASP A 7 -16.09 20.42 -11.24
CA ASP A 7 -16.57 20.02 -9.91
C ASP A 7 -17.59 18.88 -9.99
N ARG A 8 -18.49 18.91 -10.98
CA ARG A 8 -19.43 17.81 -11.23
C ARG A 8 -18.71 16.51 -11.60
N THR A 9 -17.69 16.58 -12.47
CA THR A 9 -16.89 15.41 -12.86
C THR A 9 -16.11 14.83 -11.67
N LYS A 10 -15.54 15.69 -10.82
CA LYS A 10 -14.88 15.25 -9.58
C LYS A 10 -15.84 14.53 -8.63
N ALA A 11 -17.04 15.08 -8.42
CA ALA A 11 -18.04 14.46 -7.55
C ALA A 11 -18.49 13.08 -8.06
N ILE A 12 -18.69 12.93 -9.38
CA ILE A 12 -19.04 11.65 -10.01
C ILE A 12 -17.93 10.60 -9.79
N ILE A 13 -16.67 11.01 -9.96
CA ILE A 13 -15.52 10.12 -9.76
C ILE A 13 -15.40 9.72 -8.29
N ALA A 14 -15.56 10.67 -7.36
CA ALA A 14 -15.52 10.38 -5.92
C ALA A 14 -16.60 9.39 -5.50
N GLU A 15 -17.83 9.54 -6.00
CA GLU A 15 -18.92 8.62 -5.71
C GLU A 15 -18.70 7.22 -6.30
N ARG A 16 -18.13 7.15 -7.51
CA ARG A 16 -17.75 5.86 -8.12
C ARG A 16 -16.69 5.15 -7.27
N ARG A 17 -15.69 5.88 -6.79
CA ARG A 17 -14.64 5.37 -5.90
C ARG A 17 -15.22 4.82 -4.60
N ARG A 18 -16.13 5.58 -3.97
CA ARG A 18 -16.88 5.15 -2.78
C ARG A 18 -17.58 3.82 -2.98
N LYS A 19 -18.36 3.70 -4.05
CA LYS A 19 -19.07 2.45 -4.39
C LYS A 19 -18.13 1.28 -4.65
N ALA A 20 -17.04 1.51 -5.41
CA ALA A 20 -16.06 0.47 -5.69
C ALA A 20 -15.42 -0.08 -4.40
N TYR A 21 -15.11 0.81 -3.45
CA TYR A 21 -14.56 0.45 -2.14
C TYR A 21 -15.58 -0.32 -1.27
N GLU A 22 -16.82 0.13 -1.19
CA GLU A 22 -17.88 -0.56 -0.42
C GLU A 22 -18.12 -1.99 -0.92
N MET A 23 -18.22 -2.16 -2.23
CA MET A 23 -18.37 -3.50 -2.82
C MET A 23 -17.15 -4.37 -2.54
N ARG A 24 -15.95 -3.78 -2.49
CA ARG A 24 -14.71 -4.50 -2.15
C ARG A 24 -14.72 -4.96 -0.70
N ILE A 25 -15.18 -4.14 0.25
CA ILE A 25 -15.36 -4.53 1.67
C ILE A 25 -16.36 -5.69 1.80
N GLN A 26 -17.42 -5.67 1.00
CA GLN A 26 -18.43 -6.73 0.96
C GLN A 26 -17.94 -8.02 0.30
N GLY A 27 -16.69 -8.08 -0.17
CA GLY A 27 -16.06 -9.28 -0.71
C GLY A 27 -16.18 -9.45 -2.22
N ALA A 28 -16.74 -8.49 -2.95
CA ALA A 28 -16.81 -8.56 -4.42
C ALA A 28 -15.40 -8.54 -5.05
N SER A 29 -15.22 -9.30 -6.14
CA SER A 29 -13.98 -9.29 -6.92
C SER A 29 -13.89 -8.04 -7.80
N TYR A 30 -12.68 -7.63 -8.18
CA TYR A 30 -12.49 -6.49 -9.09
C TYR A 30 -13.25 -6.64 -10.41
N HIS A 31 -13.42 -7.86 -10.90
CA HIS A 31 -14.17 -8.13 -12.12
C HIS A 31 -15.67 -7.92 -11.92
N GLN A 32 -16.23 -8.43 -10.82
CA GLN A 32 -17.65 -8.24 -10.49
C GLN A 32 -17.99 -6.76 -10.27
N ILE A 33 -17.07 -6.01 -9.67
CA ILE A 33 -17.22 -4.56 -9.46
C ILE A 33 -17.14 -3.83 -10.81
N ALA A 34 -16.21 -4.21 -11.68
CA ALA A 34 -16.05 -3.64 -13.02
C ALA A 34 -17.33 -3.81 -13.85
N ASP A 35 -17.91 -5.02 -13.83
CA ASP A 35 -19.16 -5.33 -14.53
C ASP A 35 -20.33 -4.53 -13.96
N THR A 36 -20.40 -4.39 -12.63
CA THR A 36 -21.48 -3.66 -11.95
C THR A 36 -21.39 -2.15 -12.19
N LEU A 37 -20.18 -1.58 -12.15
CA LEU A 37 -19.94 -0.14 -12.32
C LEU A 37 -19.73 0.25 -13.79
N LYS A 38 -19.73 -0.72 -14.71
CA LYS A 38 -19.51 -0.55 -16.16
C LYS A 38 -18.22 0.21 -16.49
N VAL A 39 -17.14 -0.17 -15.83
CA VAL A 39 -15.78 0.38 -16.05
C VAL A 39 -14.77 -0.75 -16.21
N SER A 40 -13.56 -0.44 -16.68
CA SER A 40 -12.51 -1.46 -16.74
C SER A 40 -12.06 -1.88 -15.34
N THR A 41 -11.58 -3.12 -15.23
CA THR A 41 -10.97 -3.66 -14.00
C THR A 41 -9.82 -2.82 -13.48
N ASP A 42 -9.01 -2.24 -14.38
CA ASP A 42 -7.94 -1.30 -14.00
C ASP A 42 -8.46 0.00 -13.41
N THR A 43 -9.58 0.50 -13.93
CA THR A 43 -10.26 1.68 -13.36
C THR A 43 -10.72 1.39 -11.93
N VAL A 44 -11.29 0.20 -11.68
CA VAL A 44 -11.70 -0.21 -10.33
C VAL A 44 -10.52 -0.29 -9.38
N ARG A 45 -9.39 -0.89 -9.79
CA ARG A 45 -8.19 -0.95 -8.95
C ARG A 45 -7.70 0.44 -8.56
N ASN A 46 -7.63 1.35 -9.53
CA ASN A 46 -7.21 2.73 -9.30
C ASN A 46 -8.20 3.50 -8.43
N ASP A 47 -9.50 3.23 -8.58
CA ASP A 47 -10.53 3.87 -7.78
C ASP A 47 -10.54 3.43 -6.33
N VAL A 48 -10.41 2.13 -6.08
CA VAL A 48 -10.28 1.59 -4.72
C VAL A 48 -9.02 2.14 -4.07
N LYS A 49 -7.88 2.13 -4.77
CA LYS A 49 -6.63 2.70 -4.27
C LYS A 49 -6.76 4.19 -3.93
N ALA A 50 -7.27 4.98 -4.87
CA ALA A 50 -7.45 6.42 -4.67
C ALA A 50 -8.44 6.76 -3.55
N HIS A 51 -9.42 5.88 -3.30
CA HIS A 51 -10.30 6.04 -2.15
C HIS A 51 -9.58 5.72 -0.84
N MET A 52 -8.81 4.64 -0.80
CA MET A 52 -8.02 4.25 0.37
C MET A 52 -6.97 5.31 0.72
N ASP A 53 -6.35 5.94 -0.28
CA ASP A 53 -5.39 7.04 -0.08
C ASP A 53 -6.05 8.32 0.49
N TYR A 54 -7.36 8.49 0.27
CA TYR A 54 -8.14 9.61 0.81
C TYR A 54 -8.64 9.35 2.24
N ILE A 55 -8.71 8.08 2.65
CA ILE A 55 -9.07 7.72 4.01
C ILE A 55 -7.85 8.04 4.91
N PRO A 56 -7.96 8.97 5.88
CA PRO A 56 -6.86 9.28 6.78
C PRO A 56 -6.36 8.02 7.49
N ARG A 57 -5.05 7.87 7.65
CA ARG A 57 -4.36 6.68 8.21
C ARG A 57 -4.91 6.18 9.56
N GLU A 58 -5.69 6.99 10.27
CA GLU A 58 -6.41 6.62 11.49
C GLU A 58 -7.36 5.41 11.28
N ASN A 59 -8.03 5.31 10.13
CA ASN A 59 -8.91 4.18 9.84
C ASN A 59 -8.16 2.88 9.53
N ALA A 60 -6.87 2.93 9.21
CA ALA A 60 -6.09 1.74 8.92
C ALA A 60 -5.75 0.97 10.21
N ILE A 61 -5.57 1.68 11.33
CA ILE A 61 -5.37 1.08 12.65
C ILE A 61 -6.69 0.44 13.12
N GLU A 62 -7.80 1.19 13.07
CA GLU A 62 -9.11 0.66 13.44
C GLU A 62 -9.51 -0.56 12.59
N LEU A 63 -9.24 -0.53 11.28
CA LEU A 63 -9.50 -1.65 10.39
C LEU A 63 -8.62 -2.87 10.71
N ARG A 64 -7.34 -2.63 11.00
CA ARG A 64 -6.43 -3.69 11.44
C ARG A 64 -6.92 -4.31 12.74
N ASP A 65 -7.34 -3.49 13.71
CA ASP A 65 -7.79 -3.94 15.01
C ASP A 65 -9.11 -4.74 14.91
N MET A 66 -10.06 -4.28 14.08
CA MET A 66 -11.27 -5.05 13.77
C MET A 66 -10.96 -6.41 13.13
N GLU A 67 -9.99 -6.49 12.20
CA GLU A 67 -9.61 -7.76 11.58
C GLU A 67 -8.88 -8.68 12.58
N LEU A 68 -8.05 -8.12 13.48
CA LEU A 68 -7.43 -8.87 14.57
C LEU A 68 -8.47 -9.47 15.52
N ASP A 69 -9.53 -8.73 15.84
CA ASP A 69 -10.64 -9.21 16.66
C ASP A 69 -11.42 -10.33 15.98
N LYS A 70 -11.65 -10.21 14.68
CA LYS A 70 -12.28 -11.27 13.88
C LYS A 70 -11.43 -12.54 13.87
N LEU A 71 -10.10 -12.42 13.74
CA LEU A 71 -9.18 -13.54 13.83
C LEU A 71 -9.20 -14.19 15.22
N ASN A 72 -9.27 -13.39 16.30
CA ASN A 72 -9.44 -13.89 17.67
C ASN A 72 -10.71 -14.75 17.81
N GLN A 73 -11.83 -14.29 17.23
CA GLN A 73 -13.10 -15.02 17.27
C GLN A 73 -13.02 -16.35 16.50
N MET A 74 -12.38 -16.37 15.33
CA MET A 74 -12.18 -17.60 14.56
C MET A 74 -11.31 -18.60 15.33
N GLU A 75 -10.23 -18.12 15.96
CA GLU A 75 -9.33 -18.96 16.75
C GLU A 75 -10.05 -19.56 17.97
N LEU A 76 -10.87 -18.76 18.67
CA LEU A 76 -11.72 -19.22 19.77
C LEU A 76 -12.69 -20.32 19.32
N ALA A 77 -13.32 -20.17 18.15
CA ALA A 77 -14.24 -21.17 17.60
C ALA A 77 -13.53 -22.50 17.30
N LEU A 78 -12.25 -22.47 16.93
CA LEU A 78 -11.45 -23.67 16.64
C LEU A 78 -10.98 -24.42 17.89
N GLN A 79 -10.97 -23.79 19.06
CA GLN A 79 -10.40 -24.33 20.31
C GLN A 79 -10.86 -25.76 20.64
N LYS A 80 -12.15 -26.07 20.47
CA LYS A 80 -12.68 -27.42 20.75
C LYS A 80 -12.06 -28.47 19.83
N LYS A 81 -11.86 -28.16 18.54
CA LYS A 81 -11.30 -29.07 17.53
C LYS A 81 -9.77 -29.12 17.60
N LEU A 82 -9.13 -28.05 18.03
CA LEU A 82 -7.69 -28.02 18.31
C LEU A 82 -7.34 -28.95 19.48
N ARG A 83 -8.10 -28.90 20.57
CA ARG A 83 -7.92 -29.82 21.72
C ARG A 83 -8.11 -31.29 21.35
N SER A 84 -8.95 -31.58 20.36
CA SER A 84 -9.12 -32.95 19.86
C SER A 84 -8.06 -33.37 18.83
N GLY A 85 -7.06 -32.52 18.55
CA GLY A 85 -5.99 -32.82 17.60
C GLY A 85 -6.43 -32.90 16.15
N SER A 86 -7.54 -32.25 15.76
CA SER A 86 -8.01 -32.29 14.36
C SER A 86 -7.00 -31.62 13.44
N PRO A 87 -6.40 -32.35 12.46
CA PRO A 87 -5.43 -31.77 11.53
C PRO A 87 -5.99 -30.60 10.73
N GLN A 88 -7.28 -30.64 10.40
CA GLN A 88 -7.97 -29.56 9.69
C GLN A 88 -8.04 -28.29 10.54
N ALA A 89 -8.35 -28.41 11.84
CA ALA A 89 -8.39 -27.28 12.75
C ALA A 89 -7.00 -26.69 13.01
N ILE A 90 -5.97 -27.54 13.12
CA ILE A 90 -4.56 -27.12 13.25
C ILE A 90 -4.13 -26.32 12.02
N ASN A 91 -4.38 -26.83 10.81
CA ASN A 91 -4.07 -26.12 9.58
C ASN A 91 -4.82 -24.79 9.46
N ALA A 92 -6.08 -24.73 9.90
CA ALA A 92 -6.84 -23.48 9.92
C ALA A 92 -6.25 -22.47 10.92
N ALA A 93 -5.87 -22.91 12.12
CA ALA A 93 -5.24 -22.06 13.13
C ALA A 93 -3.89 -21.50 12.66
N VAL A 94 -3.04 -22.32 12.02
CA VAL A 94 -1.76 -21.85 11.45
C VAL A 94 -1.97 -20.73 10.42
N ARG A 95 -2.99 -20.85 9.56
CA ARG A 95 -3.32 -19.79 8.58
C ARG A 95 -3.81 -18.50 9.26
N ILE A 96 -4.59 -18.62 10.32
CA ILE A 96 -5.02 -17.47 11.14
C ILE A 96 -3.79 -16.78 11.75
N MET A 97 -2.84 -17.56 12.30
CA MET A 97 -1.60 -17.03 12.86
C MET A 97 -0.73 -16.33 11.81
N GLN A 98 -0.60 -16.88 10.61
CA GLN A 98 0.09 -16.23 9.49
C GLN A 98 -0.57 -14.92 9.09
N HIS A 99 -1.90 -14.89 8.98
CA HIS A 99 -2.59 -13.64 8.63
C HIS A 99 -2.43 -12.57 9.71
N ARG A 100 -2.43 -12.97 10.99
CA ARG A 100 -2.12 -12.08 12.12
C ARG A 100 -0.70 -11.53 12.03
N ALA A 101 0.29 -12.38 11.74
CA ALA A 101 1.68 -11.97 11.56
C ALA A 101 1.84 -10.94 10.43
N GLN A 102 1.13 -11.12 9.31
CA GLN A 102 1.10 -10.16 8.20
C GLN A 102 0.49 -8.81 8.61
N LEU A 103 -0.66 -8.81 9.29
CA LEU A 103 -1.32 -7.59 9.76
C LEU A 103 -0.47 -6.81 10.77
N MET A 104 0.37 -7.52 11.54
CA MET A 104 1.28 -6.94 12.52
C MET A 104 2.68 -6.64 11.96
N GLY A 105 2.95 -6.97 10.70
CA GLY A 105 4.27 -6.77 10.06
C GLY A 105 5.38 -7.68 10.59
N LEU A 106 5.04 -8.81 11.23
CA LEU A 106 6.01 -9.76 11.77
C LEU A 106 6.63 -10.67 10.69
N ASP A 107 5.94 -10.85 9.56
CA ASP A 107 6.43 -11.64 8.41
C ASP A 107 7.29 -10.81 7.44
N SER A 108 7.24 -9.48 7.54
CA SER A 108 8.13 -8.59 6.81
C SER A 108 9.49 -8.59 7.50
N ILE A 109 10.42 -9.40 6.98
CA ILE A 109 11.84 -9.14 7.20
C ILE A 109 12.13 -7.81 6.49
N GLU A 110 12.08 -6.71 7.22
CA GLU A 110 12.75 -5.49 6.77
C GLU A 110 14.24 -5.85 6.68
N ASN A 111 14.76 -5.98 5.47
CA ASN A 111 16.20 -6.04 5.25
C ASN A 111 16.74 -4.67 5.67
N ASN A 112 17.02 -4.51 6.96
CA ASN A 112 17.71 -3.36 7.52
C ASN A 112 19.22 -3.56 7.36
N ASP A 113 19.64 -4.01 6.18
CA ASP A 113 21.03 -4.24 5.79
C ASP A 113 21.74 -2.91 5.42
N GLY A 114 21.06 -1.78 5.62
CA GLY A 114 21.56 -0.45 5.31
C GLY A 114 21.58 -0.13 3.81
N LEU A 115 21.07 -1.02 2.95
CA LEU A 115 21.08 -0.82 1.50
C LEU A 115 20.29 0.42 1.08
N ASP A 116 19.15 0.68 1.72
CA ASP A 116 18.32 1.84 1.38
C ASP A 116 18.95 3.16 1.86
N ALA A 117 19.59 3.17 3.02
CA ALA A 117 20.41 4.30 3.48
C ALA A 117 21.62 4.54 2.57
N ALA A 118 22.27 3.47 2.09
CA ALA A 118 23.38 3.56 1.14
C ALA A 118 22.93 4.11 -0.23
N LYS A 119 21.76 3.69 -0.73
CA LYS A 119 21.16 4.22 -1.96
C LYS A 119 20.82 5.71 -1.84
N GLU A 120 20.25 6.14 -0.72
CA GLU A 120 19.97 7.55 -0.47
C GLU A 120 21.26 8.38 -0.45
N ALA A 121 22.28 7.94 0.29
CA ALA A 121 23.58 8.61 0.33
C ALA A 121 24.25 8.69 -1.05
N MET A 122 24.21 7.60 -1.83
CA MET A 122 24.80 7.56 -3.17
C MET A 122 24.05 8.48 -4.15
N THR A 123 22.73 8.57 -4.03
CA THR A 123 21.90 9.49 -4.84
C THR A 123 22.25 10.95 -4.53
N GLN A 124 22.48 11.29 -3.27
CA GLN A 124 22.93 12.64 -2.87
C GLN A 124 24.32 12.96 -3.44
N ILE A 125 25.26 12.01 -3.40
CA ILE A 125 26.62 12.17 -3.97
C ILE A 125 26.56 12.39 -5.49
N ILE A 126 25.76 11.59 -6.20
CA ILE A 126 25.60 11.72 -7.66
C ILE A 126 24.99 13.09 -8.01
N SER A 127 23.99 13.54 -7.26
CA SER A 127 23.38 14.86 -7.45
C SER A 127 24.38 16.00 -7.21
N ALA A 128 25.23 15.88 -6.19
CA ALA A 128 26.28 16.85 -5.90
C ALA A 128 27.37 16.89 -6.98
N LEU A 129 27.70 15.76 -7.60
CA LEU A 129 28.65 15.69 -8.71
C LEU A 129 28.08 16.29 -10.01
N GLN A 130 26.78 16.12 -10.27
CA GLN A 130 26.14 16.64 -11.47
C GLN A 130 25.87 18.14 -11.40
N ASN A 131 25.64 18.69 -10.21
CA ASN A 131 25.27 20.10 -10.00
C ASN A 131 26.37 20.93 -9.32
N GLY A 132 27.51 20.31 -8.96
CA GLY A 132 28.63 20.99 -8.33
C GLY A 132 29.35 21.95 -9.30
N PRO A 133 30.06 22.98 -8.80
CA PRO A 133 30.79 23.90 -9.65
C PRO A 133 31.90 23.15 -10.40
N THR A 134 31.88 23.15 -11.73
CA THR A 134 32.99 22.63 -12.52
C THR A 134 34.22 23.52 -12.28
N ALA A 135 35.33 22.90 -11.89
CA ALA A 135 36.61 23.61 -11.77
C ALA A 135 36.93 24.23 -13.14
N LYS A 136 37.08 25.55 -13.20
CA LYS A 136 37.53 26.22 -14.42
C LYS A 136 38.94 25.74 -14.74
N PRO A 137 39.27 25.48 -16.02
CA PRO A 137 40.63 25.12 -16.41
C PRO A 137 41.57 26.23 -15.95
N VAL A 138 42.71 25.85 -15.36
CA VAL A 138 43.80 26.78 -15.10
C VAL A 138 44.36 27.17 -16.47
N GLU A 139 44.25 28.44 -16.85
CA GLU A 139 44.91 28.96 -18.05
C GLU A 139 46.42 28.90 -17.79
N ASP A 140 47.13 28.08 -18.57
CA ASP A 140 48.59 28.08 -18.60
C ASP A 140 49.03 29.43 -19.17
N ASP A 141 49.40 30.35 -18.29
CA ASP A 141 50.10 31.58 -18.65
C ASP A 141 51.49 31.20 -19.21
N GLN A 142 51.53 30.91 -20.51
CA GLN A 142 52.77 30.99 -21.27
C GLN A 142 53.18 32.46 -21.39
N GLN A 143 53.88 32.96 -20.38
CA GLN A 143 54.74 34.14 -20.53
C GLN A 143 56.15 33.65 -20.77
N GLY A 144 56.53 33.71 -22.05
CA GLY A 144 57.91 33.59 -22.47
C GLY A 144 58.74 34.77 -21.98
N ASP A 145 60.01 34.48 -21.76
CA ASP A 145 61.14 35.40 -21.88
C ASP A 145 62.29 34.63 -22.54
#